data_AF-A0A8T7KKK5-F1
#
_entry.id   AF-A0A8T7KKK5-F1
#
_cell.length_a   1.000
_cell.length_b   1.000
_cell.length_c   1.000
_cell.angle_alpha   90.00
_cell.angle_beta   90.00
_cell.angle_gamma   90.00
#
_symmetry.space_group_name_H-M   'P 1'
#
loop_
_entity.id
_entity.type
_entity.pdbx_description
1 polymer ?
#
loop_
_entity_poly.entity_id
_entity_poly.type
_entity_poly.pdbx_seq_one_letter_code
_entity_poly.pdbx_strand_id
1 'polypeptide(L)'
;MVERICPACQHANPIENRFCGACGTSLERHELARRDDATIVIAGQRIPLAQVRQVSKAVAVGLAAVAAEAGIAWLKRRAEQGGLAAAASTALAASQQPARQLIPADNQPAANVVTIVSQRVVEVWEHGILARQIIEKHVWKREG
;
A
#
# COMPACT_ATOMS: atom_id res chain seq x y z
N MET A 1 46.55 17.44 -42.30
CA MET A 1 45.22 17.97 -42.64
C MET A 1 44.21 16.95 -42.14
N VAL A 2 43.27 17.33 -41.28
CA VAL A 2 42.25 16.39 -40.78
C VAL A 2 41.04 16.50 -41.70
N GLU A 3 40.69 15.41 -42.37
CA GLU A 3 39.57 15.33 -43.28
C GLU A 3 38.46 14.46 -42.70
N ARG A 4 37.22 14.73 -43.10
CA ARG A 4 36.05 13.91 -42.76
C ARG A 4 35.33 13.47 -44.02
N ILE A 5 34.79 12.25 -43.99
CA ILE A 5 34.09 11.66 -45.12
C ILE A 5 32.59 11.93 -45.00
N CYS A 6 31.97 12.36 -46.10
CA CYS A 6 30.52 12.56 -46.17
C CYS A 6 29.79 11.20 -46.07
N PRO A 7 28.83 11.02 -45.16
CA PRO A 7 28.10 9.75 -45.04
C PRO A 7 27.15 9.48 -46.21
N ALA A 8 26.76 10.51 -46.98
CA ALA A 8 25.83 10.36 -48.10
C ALA A 8 26.51 10.00 -49.42
N CYS A 9 27.62 10.67 -49.75
CA CYS A 9 28.30 10.50 -51.05
C CYS A 9 29.76 10.06 -50.94
N GLN A 10 30.27 9.85 -49.72
CA GLN A 10 31.64 9.41 -49.44
C GLN A 10 32.75 10.36 -49.90
N HIS A 11 32.42 11.60 -50.24
CA HIS A 11 33.41 12.62 -50.59
C HIS A 11 34.23 13.04 -49.36
N ALA A 12 35.55 13.19 -49.53
CA ALA A 12 36.43 13.75 -48.52
C ALA A 12 36.20 15.27 -48.42
N ASN A 13 36.02 15.78 -47.21
CA ASN A 13 35.78 17.20 -46.95
C ASN A 13 36.72 17.68 -45.83
N PRO A 14 37.16 18.94 -45.87
CA PRO A 14 37.81 19.58 -44.72
C PRO A 14 36.91 19.52 -43.47
N ILE A 15 37.53 19.46 -42.29
CA ILE A 15 36.81 19.38 -41.01
C ILE A 15 36.01 20.66 -40.71
N GLU A 16 36.43 21.80 -41.27
CA GLU A 16 35.84 23.13 -41.09
C GLU A 16 34.54 23.32 -41.88
N ASN A 17 34.30 22.52 -42.91
CA ASN A 17 33.07 22.64 -43.68
C ASN A 17 31.86 22.41 -42.74
N ARG A 18 30.66 22.86 -43.12
CA ARG A 18 29.41 22.45 -42.44
C ARG A 18 28.56 21.54 -43.32
N PHE A 19 28.72 21.68 -44.63
CA PHE A 19 28.04 20.91 -45.67
C PHE A 19 29.07 20.24 -46.58
N CYS A 20 28.67 19.17 -47.25
CA CYS A 20 29.50 18.49 -48.22
C CYS A 20 29.69 19.36 -49.47
N GLY A 21 30.93 19.55 -49.91
CA GLY A 21 31.27 20.30 -51.12
C GLY A 21 30.83 19.61 -52.43
N ALA A 22 30.48 18.31 -52.38
CA ALA A 22 30.03 17.55 -53.55
C ALA A 22 28.51 17.42 -53.65
N CYS A 23 27.83 17.06 -52.55
CA CYS A 23 26.38 16.77 -52.57
C CYS A 23 25.53 17.73 -51.71
N GLY A 24 26.14 18.67 -50.99
CA GLY A 24 25.43 19.62 -50.13
C GLY A 24 24.87 19.05 -48.82
N THR A 25 24.99 17.74 -48.55
CA THR A 25 24.50 17.13 -47.30
C THR A 25 25.20 17.72 -46.07
N SER A 26 24.44 18.00 -45.01
CA SER A 26 25.00 18.44 -43.72
C SER A 26 25.98 17.41 -43.17
N LEU A 27 27.15 17.88 -42.79
CA LEU A 27 28.21 17.08 -42.16
C LEU A 27 28.25 17.31 -40.65
N GLU A 28 27.38 18.17 -40.13
CA GLU A 28 27.15 18.29 -38.69
C GLU A 28 26.52 16.99 -38.18
N ARG A 29 27.29 16.27 -37.39
CA ARG A 29 26.78 15.15 -36.62
C ARG A 29 25.88 15.76 -35.55
N HIS A 30 24.56 15.68 -35.74
CA HIS A 30 23.59 16.01 -34.70
C HIS A 30 23.69 14.97 -33.57
N GLU A 31 24.77 15.01 -32.78
CA GLU A 31 24.95 14.16 -31.59
C GLU A 31 23.89 14.48 -30.52
N LEU A 32 23.18 15.60 -30.67
CA LEU A 32 22.06 16.03 -29.85
C LEU A 32 20.71 15.92 -30.57
N ALA A 33 20.61 15.12 -31.65
CA ALA A 33 19.29 14.80 -32.19
C ALA A 33 18.46 14.23 -31.05
N ARG A 34 17.39 14.95 -30.69
CA ARG A 34 16.43 14.55 -29.65
C ARG A 34 16.02 13.11 -29.97
N ARG A 35 16.48 12.16 -29.15
CA ARG A 35 15.97 10.79 -29.22
C ARG A 35 14.47 10.92 -29.01
N ASP A 36 13.67 10.47 -29.98
CA ASP A 36 12.25 10.28 -29.75
C ASP A 36 12.09 9.21 -28.67
N ASP A 37 11.97 9.70 -27.44
CA ASP A 37 12.09 9.03 -26.15
C ASP A 37 10.85 8.18 -25.80
N ALA A 38 10.27 7.50 -26.79
CA ALA A 38 9.04 6.72 -26.59
C ALA A 38 9.30 5.29 -26.07
N THR A 39 10.54 4.80 -26.15
CA THR A 39 10.88 3.41 -25.81
C THR A 39 12.14 3.34 -24.99
N ILE A 40 12.01 2.92 -23.73
CA ILE A 40 13.15 2.52 -22.89
C ILE A 40 13.41 1.04 -23.17
N VAL A 41 14.68 0.67 -23.36
CA VAL A 41 15.10 -0.72 -23.51
C VAL A 41 15.77 -1.15 -22.22
N ILE A 42 15.17 -2.10 -21.49
CA ILE A 42 15.75 -2.72 -20.30
C ILE A 42 16.03 -4.17 -20.66
N ALA A 43 17.27 -4.63 -20.47
CA ALA A 43 17.70 -6.00 -20.79
C ALA A 43 17.34 -6.47 -22.22
N GLY A 44 17.39 -5.56 -23.20
CA GLY A 44 17.07 -5.87 -24.61
C GLY A 44 15.57 -5.89 -24.93
N GLN A 45 14.69 -5.77 -23.94
CA GLN A 45 13.24 -5.68 -24.16
C GLN A 45 12.79 -4.22 -24.25
N ARG A 46 12.04 -3.92 -25.32
CA ARG A 46 11.44 -2.59 -25.54
C ARG A 46 10.20 -2.47 -24.68
N ILE A 47 10.20 -1.54 -23.74
CA ILE A 47 9.05 -1.29 -22.89
C ILE A 47 8.26 -0.10 -23.45
N PRO A 48 6.99 -0.29 -23.86
CA PRO A 48 6.14 0.81 -24.30
C PRO A 48 5.72 1.66 -23.09
N LEU A 49 6.29 2.86 -22.97
CA LEU A 49 6.04 3.77 -21.83
C LEU A 49 4.55 4.15 -21.67
N ALA A 50 3.81 4.19 -22.77
CA ALA A 50 2.37 4.46 -22.75
C ALA A 50 1.59 3.38 -21.97
N GLN A 51 1.93 2.11 -22.17
CA GLN A 51 1.28 0.99 -21.49
C GLN A 51 1.65 0.95 -20.00
N VAL A 52 2.91 1.20 -19.66
CA VAL A 52 3.37 1.29 -18.27
C VAL A 52 2.60 2.36 -17.50
N ARG A 53 2.38 3.53 -18.12
CA ARG A 53 1.60 4.63 -17.53
C ARG A 53 0.13 4.27 -17.26
N GLN A 54 -0.46 3.41 -18.08
CA GLN A 54 -1.84 2.96 -17.85
C GLN A 54 -1.92 1.94 -16.72
N VAL A 55 -1.00 0.97 -16.71
CA VAL A 55 -0.94 -0.06 -15.65
C VAL A 55 -0.66 0.58 -14.29
N SER A 56 0.27 1.53 -14.20
CA SER A 56 0.61 2.18 -12.94
C SER A 56 -0.57 2.95 -12.32
N LYS A 57 -1.41 3.59 -13.15
CA LYS A 57 -2.62 4.28 -12.67
C LYS A 57 -3.62 3.30 -12.04
N ALA A 58 -3.87 2.15 -12.68
CA ALA A 58 -4.79 1.15 -12.14
C ALA A 58 -4.29 0.58 -10.80
N VAL A 59 -2.99 0.30 -10.71
CA VAL A 59 -2.35 -0.17 -9.46
C VAL A 59 -2.50 0.87 -8.34
N ALA A 60 -2.29 2.17 -8.65
CA ALA A 60 -2.43 3.23 -7.66
C ALA A 60 -3.86 3.33 -7.09
N VAL A 61 -4.88 3.17 -7.93
CA VAL A 61 -6.29 3.16 -7.50
C VAL A 61 -6.58 1.96 -6.60
N GLY A 62 -6.10 0.77 -6.97
CA GLY A 62 -6.26 -0.44 -6.15
C GLY A 62 -5.61 -0.29 -4.77
N LEU A 63 -4.38 0.24 -4.71
CA LEU A 63 -3.69 0.50 -3.44
C LEU A 63 -4.42 1.53 -2.58
N ALA A 64 -4.98 2.58 -3.19
CA ALA A 64 -5.74 3.59 -2.47
C ALA A 64 -7.02 3.00 -1.83
N ALA A 65 -7.72 2.11 -2.53
CA ALA A 65 -8.90 1.43 -1.98
C ALA A 65 -8.53 0.56 -0.77
N VAL A 66 -7.47 -0.25 -0.88
CA VAL A 66 -6.98 -1.09 0.23
C VAL A 66 -6.58 -0.23 1.43
N ALA A 67 -5.88 0.88 1.21
CA ALA A 67 -5.47 1.78 2.28
C ALA A 67 -6.69 2.42 2.98
N ALA A 68 -7.74 2.77 2.24
CA ALA A 68 -8.96 3.32 2.81
C ALA A 68 -9.68 2.30 3.72
N GLU A 69 -9.83 1.05 3.27
CA GLU A 69 -10.45 0.00 4.08
C GLU A 69 -9.65 -0.31 5.35
N ALA A 70 -8.32 -0.43 5.22
CA ALA A 70 -7.44 -0.64 6.36
C ALA A 70 -7.50 0.53 7.36
N GLY A 71 -7.55 1.78 6.87
CA GLY A 71 -7.70 2.97 7.70
C GLY A 71 -9.02 3.00 8.47
N ILE A 72 -10.13 2.64 7.82
CA ILE A 72 -11.46 2.54 8.47
C ILE A 72 -11.44 1.45 9.54
N ALA A 73 -10.88 0.29 9.24
CA ALA A 73 -10.79 -0.81 10.20
C ALA A 73 -9.94 -0.43 11.43
N TRP A 74 -8.82 0.26 11.21
CA TRP A 74 -7.96 0.77 12.28
C TRP A 74 -8.69 1.81 13.14
N LEU A 75 -9.40 2.76 12.53
CA LEU A 75 -10.17 3.78 13.25
C LEU A 75 -11.28 3.18 14.11
N LYS A 76 -12.01 2.18 13.59
CA LYS A 76 -13.04 1.44 14.36
C LYS A 76 -12.44 0.76 15.59
N ARG A 77 -11.33 0.03 15.42
CA ARG A 77 -10.62 -0.63 16.53
C ARG A 77 -10.13 0.39 17.58
N ARG A 78 -9.65 1.56 17.15
CA ARG A 78 -9.22 2.63 18.05
C ARG A 78 -10.39 3.22 18.84
N ALA A 79 -11.54 3.41 18.21
CA ALA A 79 -12.75 3.90 18.89
C ALA A 79 -13.25 2.92 19.95
N GLU A 80 -13.24 1.62 19.65
CA GLU A 80 -13.58 0.57 20.63
C GLU A 80 -12.61 0.57 21.82
N GLN A 81 -11.30 0.70 21.58
CA GLN A 81 -10.30 0.79 22.65
C GLN A 81 -10.46 2.06 23.50
N GLY A 82 -10.76 3.21 22.89
CA GLY A 82 -11.06 4.44 23.61
C GLY A 82 -12.35 4.37 24.43
N GLY A 83 -13.39 3.71 23.89
CA GLY A 83 -14.63 3.42 24.60
C GLY A 83 -14.43 2.48 25.79
N LEU A 84 -13.59 1.45 25.64
CA LEU A 84 -13.22 0.55 26.73
C LEU A 84 -12.40 1.28 27.82
N ALA A 85 -11.50 2.19 27.45
CA ALA A 85 -10.76 3.02 28.40
C ALA A 85 -11.67 4.02 29.14
N ALA A 86 -12.63 4.65 28.45
CA ALA A 86 -13.64 5.52 29.05
C ALA A 86 -14.59 4.75 29.97
N ALA A 87 -15.06 3.57 29.57
CA ALA A 87 -15.89 2.69 30.39
C ALA A 87 -15.13 2.21 31.64
N ALA A 88 -13.84 1.85 31.50
CA ALA A 88 -12.99 1.51 32.63
C ALA A 88 -12.82 2.69 33.60
N SER A 89 -12.62 3.91 33.08
CA SER A 89 -12.48 5.13 33.88
C SER A 89 -13.79 5.49 34.61
N THR A 90 -14.92 5.25 33.97
CA THR A 90 -16.26 5.47 34.55
C THR A 90 -16.59 4.41 35.60
N ALA A 91 -16.19 3.15 35.37
CA ALA A 91 -16.32 2.08 36.36
C ALA A 91 -15.43 2.31 37.58
N LEU A 92 -14.20 2.79 37.39
CA LEU A 92 -13.30 3.22 38.47
C LEU A 92 -13.88 4.42 39.25
N ALA A 93 -14.48 5.40 38.57
CA ALA A 93 -15.15 6.53 39.23
C ALA A 93 -16.42 6.12 39.99
N ALA A 94 -17.22 5.20 39.44
CA ALA A 94 -18.39 4.63 40.13
C ALA A 94 -17.98 3.79 41.35
N SER A 95 -16.83 3.13 41.31
CA SER A 95 -16.24 2.41 42.45
C SER A 95 -15.68 3.35 43.53
N GLN A 96 -15.54 4.66 43.27
CA GLN A 96 -15.06 5.66 44.23
C GLN A 96 -16.18 6.44 44.93
N GLN A 97 -17.45 6.02 44.79
CA GLN A 97 -18.51 6.56 45.64
C GLN A 97 -18.18 6.32 47.13
N PRO A 98 -18.23 7.36 47.99
CA PRO A 98 -17.85 7.22 49.39
C PRO A 98 -18.81 6.25 50.07
N ALA A 99 -18.21 5.24 50.70
CA ALA A 99 -18.89 4.16 51.39
C ALA A 99 -19.89 4.72 52.40
N ARG A 100 -21.18 4.50 52.16
CA ARG A 100 -22.16 4.45 53.25
C ARG A 100 -21.76 3.25 54.10
N GLN A 101 -21.21 3.54 55.28
CA GLN A 101 -20.69 2.56 56.23
C GLN A 101 -21.67 1.40 56.42
N LEU A 102 -21.30 0.24 55.87
CA LEU A 102 -21.92 -1.04 56.17
C LEU A 102 -20.83 -1.92 56.76
N ILE A 103 -21.00 -2.18 58.07
CA ILE A 103 -20.62 -3.34 58.91
C ILE A 103 -19.51 -4.24 58.33
N PRO A 104 -18.46 -4.58 59.11
CA PRO A 104 -17.37 -5.42 58.62
C PRO A 104 -17.85 -6.85 58.41
N ALA A 105 -18.03 -7.23 57.15
CA ALA A 105 -18.27 -8.61 56.76
C ALA A 105 -17.10 -9.11 55.91
N ASP A 106 -16.34 -9.96 56.58
CA ASP A 106 -15.61 -11.13 56.08
C ASP A 106 -14.47 -10.93 55.07
N ASN A 107 -13.31 -11.42 55.50
CA ASN A 107 -12.04 -11.41 54.78
C ASN A 107 -12.07 -12.55 53.74
N GLN A 108 -12.82 -12.38 52.65
CA GLN A 108 -12.76 -13.33 51.53
C GLN A 108 -11.59 -12.97 50.59
N PRO A 109 -10.66 -13.91 50.29
CA PRO A 109 -9.61 -13.65 49.32
C PRO A 109 -10.26 -13.45 47.95
N ALA A 110 -9.83 -12.41 47.23
CA ALA A 110 -10.29 -12.13 45.87
C ALA A 110 -10.03 -13.34 44.97
N ALA A 111 -11.09 -14.13 44.73
CA ALA A 111 -11.06 -15.28 43.83
C ALA A 111 -10.69 -14.80 42.42
N ASN A 112 -9.62 -15.36 41.86
CA ASN A 112 -9.16 -14.99 40.52
C ASN A 112 -10.11 -15.61 39.49
N VAL A 113 -10.97 -14.80 38.90
CA VAL A 113 -11.90 -15.25 37.85
C VAL A 113 -11.26 -15.06 36.48
N VAL A 114 -11.02 -16.17 35.77
CA VAL A 114 -10.53 -16.15 34.38
C VAL A 114 -11.69 -16.42 33.43
N THR A 115 -11.92 -15.50 32.48
CA THR A 115 -12.91 -15.68 31.42
C THR A 115 -12.19 -15.81 30.07
N ILE A 116 -12.42 -16.92 29.38
CA ILE A 116 -11.90 -17.17 28.02
C ILE A 116 -13.07 -17.10 27.05
N VAL A 117 -12.97 -16.20 26.08
CA VAL A 117 -13.94 -16.09 24.98
C VAL A 117 -13.29 -16.63 23.71
N SER A 118 -13.91 -17.65 23.12
CA SER A 118 -13.49 -18.23 21.83
C SER A 118 -14.57 -17.97 20.79
N GLN A 119 -14.19 -17.46 19.63
CA GLN A 119 -15.08 -17.24 18.49
C GLN A 119 -14.55 -18.00 17.28
N ARG A 120 -15.41 -18.83 16.68
CA ARG A 120 -15.13 -19.53 15.42
C ARG A 120 -16.11 -19.03 14.37
N VAL A 121 -15.58 -18.62 13.23
CA VAL A 121 -16.38 -18.24 12.05
C VAL A 121 -16.13 -19.28 10.97
N VAL A 122 -17.20 -19.90 10.47
CA VAL A 122 -17.17 -20.86 9.36
C VAL A 122 -17.94 -20.25 8.20
N GLU A 123 -17.26 -20.10 7.08
CA GLU A 123 -17.85 -19.60 5.84
C GLU A 123 -17.97 -20.74 4.83
N VAL A 124 -19.18 -20.92 4.31
CA VAL A 124 -19.51 -21.88 3.26
C VAL A 124 -19.69 -21.10 1.97
N TRP A 125 -18.88 -21.42 0.98
CA TRP A 125 -18.87 -20.76 -0.32
C TRP A 125 -19.35 -21.74 -1.39
N GLU A 126 -20.28 -21.30 -2.25
CA GLU A 126 -20.78 -22.06 -3.38
C GLU A 126 -20.64 -21.22 -4.65
N HIS A 127 -19.99 -21.77 -5.69
CA HIS A 127 -19.76 -21.08 -6.96
C HIS A 127 -19.09 -19.69 -6.82
N GLY A 128 -18.23 -19.52 -5.82
CA GLY A 128 -17.54 -18.26 -5.55
C GLY A 128 -18.41 -17.20 -4.85
N ILE A 129 -19.65 -17.54 -4.49
CA ILE A 129 -20.56 -16.69 -3.71
C ILE A 129 -20.62 -17.25 -2.29
N LEU A 130 -20.53 -16.36 -1.29
CA LEU A 130 -20.72 -16.75 0.11
C LEU A 130 -22.16 -17.22 0.32
N ALA A 131 -22.34 -18.52 0.49
CA ALA A 131 -23.64 -19.16 0.65
C ALA A 131 -24.13 -19.09 2.10
N ARG A 132 -23.23 -19.25 3.07
CA ARG A 132 -23.58 -19.25 4.50
C ARG A 132 -22.40 -18.87 5.37
N GLN A 133 -22.67 -18.14 6.45
CA GLN A 133 -21.71 -17.90 7.53
C GLN A 133 -22.29 -18.41 8.85
N ILE A 134 -21.52 -19.21 9.59
CA ILE A 134 -21.87 -19.75 10.89
C ILE A 134 -20.88 -19.18 11.90
N ILE A 135 -21.40 -18.52 12.94
CA ILE A 135 -20.59 -17.93 14.01
C ILE A 135 -20.89 -18.67 15.30
N GLU A 136 -19.88 -19.38 15.80
CA GLU A 136 -19.93 -20.08 17.07
C GLU A 136 -19.14 -19.28 18.11
N LYS A 137 -19.77 -18.98 19.25
CA LYS A 137 -19.13 -18.27 20.36
C LYS A 137 -19.20 -19.12 21.62
N HIS A 138 -18.05 -19.40 22.19
CA HIS A 138 -17.91 -20.11 23.46
C HIS A 138 -17.36 -19.18 24.51
N VAL A 139 -17.92 -19.25 25.71
CA VAL A 139 -17.46 -18.50 26.88
C VAL A 139 -17.20 -19.49 28.00
N TRP A 140 -15.96 -19.52 28.46
CA TRP A 140 -15.54 -20.36 29.57
C TRP A 140 -15.21 -19.45 30.74
N LYS A 141 -15.79 -19.72 31.90
CA LYS A 141 -15.50 -19.02 33.15
C LYS A 141 -14.90 -20.02 34.13
N ARG A 142 -13.71 -19.73 34.63
CA ARG A 142 -13.10 -20.48 35.73
C ARG A 142 -13.01 -19.56 36.94
N GLU A 143 -13.66 -19.99 38.02
CA GLU A 143 -13.54 -19.38 39.35
C GLU A 143 -12.48 -20.19 40.11
N GLY A 144 -11.55 -19.50 40.77
CA GLY A 144 -10.39 -20.10 41.45
C GLY A 144 -10.23 -19.61 42.87
#